data_AF-A0A323VHJ7-F1
#
_entry.id   AF-A0A323VHJ7-F1
#
_cell.length_a   1.000
_cell.length_b   1.000
_cell.length_c   1.000
_cell.angle_alpha   90.00
_cell.angle_beta   90.00
_cell.angle_gamma   90.00
#
_symmetry.space_group_name_H-M   'P 1'
#
loop_
_entity.id
_entity.type
_entity.pdbx_description
1 polymer ?
#
loop_
_entity_poly.entity_id
_entity_poly.type
_entity_poly.pdbx_seq_one_letter_code
_entity_poly.pdbx_strand_id
1 'polypeptide(L)'
;MSTVDTTGQQTPAGDDQQVDEALQGLRDVLAADGYVLGWSRQGDAELVVQVAAGEGACEDCLVPETVMHAILTDALTSTPYSVARVELPAGAK
;
A
#
# COMPACT_ATOMS: atom_id res chain seq x y z
N MET A 1 -19.32 27.51 -4.68
CA MET A 1 -18.23 27.40 -3.70
C MET A 1 -18.73 26.43 -2.63
N SER A 2 -18.47 25.14 -2.81
CA SER A 2 -19.00 24.09 -1.94
C SER A 2 -18.32 24.15 -0.58
N THR A 3 -19.15 24.27 0.44
CA THR A 3 -18.85 24.12 1.86
C THR A 3 -18.47 22.68 2.16
N VAL A 4 -17.29 22.44 2.73
CA VAL A 4 -17.00 21.23 3.49
C VAL A 4 -16.74 21.64 4.94
N ASP A 5 -17.80 21.51 5.74
CA ASP A 5 -17.74 21.36 7.19
C ASP A 5 -18.07 19.89 7.45
N THR A 6 -17.08 19.08 7.84
CA THR A 6 -17.37 17.73 8.36
C THR A 6 -16.37 17.38 9.45
N THR A 7 -16.76 17.71 10.67
CA THR A 7 -16.34 16.99 11.87
C THR A 7 -16.83 15.53 11.78
N GLY A 8 -15.90 14.57 11.69
CA GLY A 8 -16.03 13.27 12.36
C GLY A 8 -16.92 12.16 11.77
N GLN A 9 -17.03 12.01 10.45
CA GLN A 9 -17.58 10.78 9.84
C GLN A 9 -16.56 10.20 8.86
N GLN A 10 -15.50 9.61 9.41
CA GLN A 10 -14.60 8.72 8.66
C GLN A 10 -15.43 7.53 8.18
N THR A 11 -15.80 7.58 6.91
CA THR A 11 -16.50 6.49 6.22
C THR A 11 -15.41 5.56 5.69
N PRO A 12 -15.58 4.23 5.69
CA PRO A 12 -14.56 3.30 5.21
C PRO A 12 -13.98 3.68 3.84
N ALA A 13 -14.79 4.23 2.92
CA ALA A 13 -14.31 4.73 1.63
C ALA A 13 -13.35 5.93 1.70
N GLY A 14 -13.53 6.84 2.67
CA GLY A 14 -12.64 8.00 2.85
C GLY A 14 -11.32 7.59 3.50
N ASP A 15 -11.37 6.63 4.41
CA ASP A 15 -10.17 6.05 4.98
C ASP A 15 -9.39 5.21 3.95
N ASP A 16 -10.09 4.48 3.07
CA ASP A 16 -9.48 3.76 1.96
C ASP A 16 -8.73 4.71 1.01
N GLN A 17 -9.32 5.86 0.72
CA GLN A 17 -8.68 6.89 -0.08
C GLN A 17 -7.40 7.42 0.57
N GLN A 18 -7.39 7.64 1.89
CA GLN A 18 -6.18 8.09 2.59
C GLN A 18 -5.05 7.05 2.49
N VAL A 19 -5.37 5.76 2.57
CA VAL A 19 -4.40 4.68 2.38
C VAL A 19 -3.90 4.66 0.94
N ASP A 20 -4.80 4.78 -0.04
CA ASP A 20 -4.41 4.83 -1.45
C ASP A 20 -3.47 6.00 -1.76
N GLU A 21 -3.76 7.19 -1.22
CA GLU A 21 -2.92 8.38 -1.37
C GLU A 21 -1.54 8.19 -0.70
N ALA A 22 -1.51 7.60 0.50
CA ALA A 22 -0.27 7.32 1.22
C ALA A 22 0.63 6.32 0.48
N LEU A 23 0.04 5.32 -0.18
CA LEU A 23 0.76 4.29 -0.93
C LEU A 23 1.05 4.67 -2.39
N GLN A 24 0.52 5.80 -2.89
CA GLN A 24 0.64 6.19 -4.30
C GLN A 24 2.10 6.33 -4.75
N GLY A 25 2.95 6.97 -3.95
CA GLY A 25 4.36 7.13 -4.30
C GLY A 25 5.10 5.79 -4.45
N LEU A 26 4.78 4.82 -3.58
CA LEU A 26 5.35 3.47 -3.67
C LEU A 26 4.78 2.70 -4.87
N ARG A 27 3.49 2.84 -5.16
CA ARG A 27 2.85 2.27 -6.35
C ARG A 27 3.53 2.74 -7.62
N ASP A 28 3.85 4.02 -7.73
CA ASP A 28 4.51 4.59 -8.90
C ASP A 28 5.91 4.01 -9.12
N VAL A 29 6.68 3.83 -8.04
CA VAL A 29 8.02 3.21 -8.09
C VAL A 29 7.92 1.74 -8.51
N LEU A 30 7.05 0.97 -7.85
CA LEU A 30 6.88 -0.45 -8.18
C LEU A 30 6.35 -0.66 -9.60
N ALA A 31 5.44 0.21 -10.07
CA ALA A 31 4.92 0.16 -11.42
C ALA A 31 6.01 0.39 -12.47
N ALA A 32 7.02 1.22 -12.19
CA ALA A 32 8.17 1.40 -13.07
C ALA A 32 8.98 0.09 -13.26
N ASP A 33 9.01 -0.75 -12.24
CA ASP A 33 9.66 -2.07 -12.24
C ASP A 33 8.74 -3.22 -12.70
N GLY A 34 7.52 -2.90 -13.15
CA GLY A 34 6.53 -3.86 -13.63
C GLY A 34 5.72 -4.55 -12.52
N TYR A 35 5.78 -4.04 -11.29
CA TYR A 35 5.03 -4.57 -10.15
C TYR A 35 3.75 -3.78 -9.89
N VAL A 36 2.74 -4.48 -9.39
CA VAL A 36 1.44 -3.91 -9.00
C VAL A 36 1.28 -4.08 -7.50
N LEU A 37 0.92 -3.00 -6.80
CA LEU A 37 0.64 -3.01 -5.38
C LEU A 37 -0.87 -2.86 -5.13
N GLY A 38 -1.45 -3.90 -4.56
CA GLY A 38 -2.77 -3.93 -3.97
C GLY A 38 -2.70 -3.95 -2.44
N TRP A 39 -3.81 -3.64 -1.80
CA TRP A 39 -3.95 -3.82 -0.35
C TRP A 39 -5.41 -4.14 -0.02
N SER A 40 -5.61 -4.76 1.13
CA SER A 40 -6.93 -5.05 1.69
C SER A 40 -6.89 -4.85 3.21
N ARG A 41 -8.03 -4.49 3.79
CA ARG A 41 -8.14 -4.36 5.25
C ARG A 41 -8.17 -5.72 5.93
N GLN A 42 -7.47 -5.81 7.04
CA GLN A 42 -7.59 -6.87 8.04
C GLN A 42 -8.04 -6.21 9.35
N GLY A 43 -9.31 -6.37 9.69
CA GLY A 43 -9.89 -5.69 10.85
C GLY A 43 -9.98 -4.17 10.65
N ASP A 44 -9.87 -3.42 11.76
CA ASP A 44 -10.20 -2.00 11.78
C ASP A 44 -9.04 -1.08 11.36
N ALA A 45 -7.79 -1.46 11.65
CA ALA A 45 -6.60 -0.62 11.45
C ALA A 45 -5.38 -1.37 10.87
N GLU A 46 -5.54 -2.63 10.46
CA GLU A 46 -4.45 -3.39 9.85
C GLU A 46 -4.71 -3.60 8.36
N LEU A 47 -3.63 -3.60 7.58
CA LEU A 47 -3.65 -3.78 6.15
C LEU A 47 -2.81 -5.00 5.76
N VAL A 48 -3.36 -5.82 4.88
CA VAL A 48 -2.62 -6.85 4.16
C VAL A 48 -2.24 -6.22 2.83
N VAL A 49 -0.95 -6.10 2.55
CA VAL A 49 -0.45 -5.55 1.29
C VAL A 49 -0.10 -6.70 0.36
N GLN A 50 -0.54 -6.64 -0.89
CA GLN A 50 -0.23 -7.61 -1.93
C GLN A 50 0.63 -6.94 -2.99
N VAL A 51 1.79 -7.52 -3.30
CA VAL A 51 2.57 -7.14 -4.47
C VAL A 51 2.44 -8.27 -5.48
N ALA A 52 2.11 -7.92 -6.73
CA ALA A 52 2.00 -8.86 -7.83
C ALA A 52 3.00 -8.46 -8.93
N ALA A 53 3.66 -9.45 -9.52
CA ALA A 53 4.46 -9.27 -10.72
C ALA A 53 3.51 -9.13 -11.92
N GLY A 54 3.58 -7.99 -12.63
CA GLY A 54 2.88 -7.78 -13.89
C GLY A 54 3.62 -8.42 -15.08
N GLU A 55 3.09 -8.21 -16.28
CA GLU A 55 3.79 -8.60 -17.52
C GLU A 55 5.07 -7.77 -17.66
N GLY A 56 6.23 -8.44 -17.53
CA GLY A 56 7.53 -7.78 -17.61
C GLY A 56 8.12 -7.35 -16.26
N ALA A 57 7.54 -7.78 -15.12
CA ALA A 57 8.16 -7.56 -13.83
C ALA A 57 9.56 -8.19 -13.80
N CYS A 58 10.54 -7.41 -13.38
CA CYS A 58 11.91 -7.88 -13.32
C CYS A 58 12.09 -8.82 -12.11
N GLU A 59 12.32 -10.11 -12.37
CA GLU A 59 12.39 -11.19 -11.35
C GLU A 59 13.45 -10.95 -10.27
N ASP A 60 14.51 -10.21 -10.59
CA ASP A 60 15.62 -9.88 -9.66
C ASP A 60 15.55 -8.45 -9.09
N CYS A 61 14.62 -7.61 -9.56
CA CYS A 61 14.53 -6.21 -9.14
C CYS A 61 13.64 -6.00 -7.91
N LEU A 62 12.93 -7.05 -7.47
CA LEU A 62 12.08 -6.95 -6.30
C LEU A 62 12.93 -6.87 -5.04
N VAL A 63 12.70 -5.81 -4.27
CA VAL A 63 13.34 -5.65 -2.96
C VAL A 63 12.94 -6.79 -2.00
N PRO A 64 13.86 -7.21 -1.11
CA PRO A 64 13.57 -8.20 -0.09
C PRO A 64 12.36 -7.81 0.77
N GLU A 65 11.65 -8.82 1.28
CA GLU A 65 10.42 -8.63 2.08
C GLU A 65 10.59 -7.67 3.25
N THR A 66 11.71 -7.74 3.96
CA THR A 66 12.01 -6.86 5.11
C THR A 66 12.13 -5.40 4.71
N VAL A 67 12.71 -5.13 3.54
CA VAL A 67 12.86 -3.78 2.99
C VAL A 67 11.50 -3.27 2.52
N MET A 68 10.74 -4.09 1.80
CA MET A 68 9.38 -3.74 1.36
C MET A 68 8.48 -3.39 2.55
N HIS A 69 8.51 -4.23 3.60
CA HIS A 69 7.75 -3.99 4.82
C HIS A 69 8.14 -2.68 5.51
N ALA A 70 9.43 -2.35 5.56
CA ALA A 70 9.90 -1.08 6.12
C ALA A 70 9.40 0.13 5.32
N ILE A 71 9.47 0.08 3.99
CA ILE A 71 8.99 1.16 3.12
C ILE A 71 7.47 1.34 3.24
N LEU A 72 6.71 0.24 3.30
CA LEU A 72 5.27 0.29 3.52
C LEU A 72 4.90 0.89 4.88
N THR A 73 5.64 0.52 5.92
CA THR A 73 5.47 1.10 7.26
C THR A 73 5.74 2.60 7.23
N ASP A 74 6.82 3.03 6.57
CA ASP A 74 7.17 4.44 6.43
C ASP A 74 6.09 5.22 5.68
N ALA A 75 5.62 4.70 4.53
CA ALA A 75 4.57 5.31 3.71
C ALA A 75 3.26 5.53 4.47
N LEU A 76 2.93 4.62 5.39
CA LEU A 76 1.69 4.67 6.18
C LEU A 76 1.82 5.49 7.47
N THR A 77 2.99 6.05 7.80
CA THR A 77 3.22 6.81 9.05
C THR A 77 2.28 8.01 9.22
N SER A 78 1.76 8.56 8.12
CA SER A 78 0.78 9.66 8.10
C SER A 78 -0.68 9.21 8.30
N THR A 79 -0.92 7.92 8.45
CA THR A 79 -2.23 7.29 8.56
C THR A 79 -2.36 6.54 9.89
N PRO A 80 -3.58 6.25 10.38
CA PRO A 80 -3.77 5.39 11.56
C PRO A 80 -3.58 3.89 11.25
N TYR A 81 -3.21 3.53 10.01
CA TYR A 81 -3.10 2.14 9.56
C TYR A 81 -1.71 1.57 9.74
N SER A 82 -1.65 0.26 9.96
CA SER A 82 -0.41 -0.50 10.04
C SER A 82 -0.42 -1.69 9.08
N VAL A 83 0.76 -2.16 8.68
CA VAL A 83 0.89 -3.35 7.84
C VAL A 83 0.89 -4.59 8.75
N ALA A 84 -0.12 -5.45 8.60
CA ALA A 84 -0.13 -6.74 9.30
C ALA A 84 0.79 -7.75 8.62
N ARG A 85 0.78 -7.77 7.28
CA ARG A 85 1.67 -8.62 6.46
C ARG A 85 1.78 -8.11 5.04
N VAL A 86 2.86 -8.53 4.39
CA VAL A 86 3.09 -8.34 2.95
C VAL A 86 3.04 -9.70 2.27
N GLU A 87 2.29 -9.79 1.17
CA GLU A 87 2.24 -10.96 0.30
C GLU A 87 2.99 -10.62 -0.99
N LEU A 88 4.09 -11.33 -1.23
CA LEU A 88 4.96 -11.13 -2.39
C LEU A 88 4.75 -12.25 -3.43
N PRO A 89 5.03 -11.98 -4.72
CA PRO A 89 4.96 -13.01 -5.74
C PRO A 89 6.06 -14.06 -5.49
N ALA A 90 5.77 -15.32 -5.84
CA ALA A 90 6.72 -16.42 -5.68
C ALA A 90 7.98 -16.14 -6.51
N GLY A 91 9.08 -15.80 -5.86
CA GLY A 91 10.32 -15.36 -6.52
C GLY A 91 11.07 -14.26 -5.77
N ALA A 92 10.40 -13.51 -4.89
CA ALA A 92 11.06 -12.60 -3.95
C ALA A 92 12.02 -13.39 -3.05
N LYS A 93 13.32 -13.07 -3.09
CA LYS A 93 14.36 -13.74 -2.28
C LYS A 93 14.88 -12.86 -1.17
#